data_AF-A0A1S6HGM0-F1
#
_entry.id   AF-A0A1S6HGM0-F1
#
_cell.length_a   1.000
_cell.length_b   1.000
_cell.length_c   1.000
_cell.angle_alpha   90.00
_cell.angle_beta   90.00
_cell.angle_gamma   90.00
#
_symmetry.space_group_name_H-M   'P 1'
#
loop_
_entity.id
_entity.type
_entity.pdbx_description
1 polymer ?
#
loop_
_entity_poly.entity_id
_entity_poly.type
_entity_poly.pdbx_seq_one_letter_code
_entity_poly.pdbx_strand_id
1 'polypeptide(L)'
;MANYLIEFRFQSKRIRTYLKAMIYEVNRKFHVGKRKHIPHISLVGPFTTTNEKRLLSDFGRICSESPMMKFKGKEFGTFDSNRVVFVNILPNERFNEFRVNLSKT
;
A
#
# COMPACT_ATOMS: atom_id res chain seq x y z
N MET A 1 -20.06 8.41 7.32
CA MET A 1 -18.70 8.47 7.88
C MET A 1 -17.71 8.25 6.75
N ALA A 2 -16.57 8.94 6.76
CA ALA A 2 -15.55 8.76 5.74
C ALA A 2 -14.79 7.44 5.97
N ASN A 3 -14.50 6.73 4.87
CA ASN A 3 -13.65 5.55 4.88
C ASN A 3 -12.21 5.96 4.58
N TYR A 4 -11.28 5.50 5.40
CA TYR A 4 -9.85 5.78 5.30
C TYR A 4 -9.06 4.54 4.89
N LEU A 5 -7.98 4.79 4.17
CA LEU A 5 -6.95 3.82 3.80
C LEU A 5 -5.60 4.53 3.95
N ILE A 6 -4.70 3.96 4.74
CA ILE A 6 -3.31 4.43 4.83
C ILE A 6 -2.48 3.58 3.87
N GLU A 7 -1.77 4.23 2.95
CA GLU A 7 -1.00 3.57 1.91
C GLU A 7 0.38 4.21 1.72
N PHE A 8 1.35 3.37 1.34
CA PHE A 8 2.64 3.82 0.87
C PHE A 8 2.58 4.06 -0.63
N ARG A 9 2.93 5.29 -1.06
CA ARG A 9 3.02 5.67 -2.48
C ARG A 9 4.47 5.78 -2.93
N PHE A 10 4.77 5.21 -4.09
CA PHE A 10 6.09 5.31 -4.70
C PHE A 10 6.36 6.74 -5.20
N GLN A 11 7.34 7.42 -4.62
CA GLN A 11 7.69 8.79 -5.00
C GLN A 11 8.61 8.87 -6.22
N SER A 12 9.44 7.86 -6.43
CA SER A 12 10.35 7.82 -7.58
C SER A 12 9.58 7.69 -8.90
N LYS A 13 9.78 8.66 -9.81
CA LYS A 13 9.20 8.64 -11.17
C LYS A 13 9.57 7.35 -11.90
N ARG A 14 10.84 6.93 -11.81
CA ARG A 14 11.34 5.71 -12.45
C ARG A 14 10.58 4.47 -11.98
N ILE A 15 10.45 4.30 -10.65
CA ILE A 15 9.74 3.16 -10.07
C ILE A 15 8.26 3.19 -10.47
N ARG A 16 7.60 4.35 -10.37
CA ARG A 16 6.20 4.50 -10.78
C ARG A 16 5.96 4.11 -12.23
N THR A 17 6.81 4.58 -13.15
CA THR A 17 6.70 4.26 -14.57
C THR A 17 6.88 2.77 -14.81
N TYR A 18 7.89 2.16 -14.18
CA TYR A 18 8.12 0.72 -14.26
C TYR A 18 6.92 -0.09 -13.77
N LEU A 19 6.40 0.22 -12.58
CA LEU A 19 5.25 -0.47 -12.01
C LEU A 19 3.99 -0.29 -12.87
N LYS A 20 3.76 0.91 -13.41
CA LYS A 20 2.63 1.17 -14.31
C LYS A 20 2.72 0.37 -15.61
N ALA A 21 3.92 0.28 -16.20
CA ALA A 21 4.14 -0.53 -17.40
C ALA A 21 3.86 -2.01 -17.12
N MET A 22 4.37 -2.54 -16.00
CA MET A 22 4.09 -3.92 -15.59
C MET A 22 2.60 -4.18 -15.36
N ILE A 23 1.88 -3.28 -14.67
CA ILE A 23 0.43 -3.40 -14.49
C ILE A 23 -0.31 -3.35 -15.83
N TYR A 24 0.11 -2.47 -16.74
CA TYR A 24 -0.47 -2.37 -18.07
C TYR A 24 -0.29 -3.68 -18.85
N GLU A 25 0.90 -4.27 -18.82
CA GLU A 25 1.19 -5.55 -19.48
C GLU A 25 0.35 -6.70 -18.92
N VAL A 26 0.23 -6.79 -17.59
CA VAL A 26 -0.60 -7.80 -16.93
C VAL A 26 -2.08 -7.61 -17.30
N ASN A 27 -2.59 -6.38 -17.27
CA ASN A 27 -3.97 -6.08 -17.67
C ASN A 27 -4.20 -6.44 -19.14
N ARG A 28 -3.32 -6.00 -20.05
CA ARG A 28 -3.43 -6.25 -21.49
C ARG A 28 -3.44 -7.75 -21.81
N LYS A 29 -2.57 -8.53 -21.17
CA LYS A 29 -2.42 -9.97 -21.48
C LYS A 29 -3.51 -10.83 -20.85
N PHE A 30 -3.90 -10.52 -19.62
CA PHE A 30 -4.80 -11.38 -18.83
C PHE A 30 -6.20 -10.78 -18.63
N HIS A 31 -6.46 -9.59 -19.17
CA HIS A 31 -7.73 -8.87 -19.06
C HIS A 31 -8.17 -8.64 -17.60
N VAL A 32 -7.19 -8.42 -16.71
CA VAL A 32 -7.40 -8.21 -15.26
C VAL A 32 -7.30 -6.74 -14.86
N GLY A 33 -8.35 -6.23 -14.20
CA GLY A 33 -8.37 -4.92 -13.55
C GLY A 33 -8.83 -3.74 -14.43
N LYS A 34 -9.07 -2.58 -13.79
CA LYS A 34 -9.47 -1.32 -14.45
C LYS A 34 -8.30 -0.64 -15.17
N ARG A 35 -8.60 0.24 -16.14
CA ARG A 35 -7.62 0.92 -16.99
C ARG A 35 -6.60 1.82 -16.27
N LYS A 36 -6.87 2.28 -15.04
CA LYS A 36 -5.96 3.16 -14.27
C LYS A 36 -5.78 2.63 -12.86
N HIS A 37 -4.56 2.20 -12.57
CA HIS A 37 -4.11 1.83 -11.23
C HIS A 37 -2.96 2.72 -10.80
N ILE A 38 -2.99 3.12 -9.53
CA ILE A 38 -1.88 3.82 -8.89
C ILE A 38 -1.11 2.77 -8.11
N PRO A 39 0.16 2.50 -8.44
CA PRO A 39 0.98 1.57 -7.66
C PRO A 39 1.12 2.07 -6.22
N HIS A 40 0.73 1.25 -5.26
CA HIS A 40 0.82 1.54 -3.83
C HIS A 40 0.97 0.24 -3.04
N ILE A 41 1.31 0.36 -1.76
CA ILE A 41 1.25 -0.73 -0.78
C ILE A 41 0.26 -0.31 0.29
N SER A 42 -0.82 -1.06 0.48
CA SER A 42 -1.78 -0.82 1.56
C SER A 42 -1.13 -1.14 2.90
N LEU A 43 -1.15 -0.17 3.82
CA LEU A 43 -0.55 -0.31 5.15
C LEU A 43 -1.62 -0.68 6.18
N VAL A 44 -2.70 0.10 6.23
CA VAL A 44 -3.83 -0.04 7.17
C VAL A 44 -5.14 0.31 6.48
N GLY A 45 -6.16 -0.55 6.63
CA GLY A 45 -7.54 -0.28 6.24
C GLY A 45 -8.20 -1.39 5.41
N PRO A 46 -9.43 -1.17 4.95
CA PRO A 46 -10.25 0.04 5.15
C PRO A 46 -10.74 0.19 6.60
N PHE A 47 -10.92 1.44 7.08
CA PHE A 47 -11.46 1.73 8.41
C PHE A 47 -12.18 3.09 8.45
N THR A 48 -12.88 3.39 9.54
CA THR A 48 -13.54 4.68 9.80
C THR A 48 -13.05 5.27 11.12
N THR A 49 -13.05 6.59 11.25
CA THR A 49 -12.79 7.27 12.53
C THR A 49 -13.81 8.36 12.80
N THR A 50 -14.10 8.59 14.09
CA THR A 50 -14.89 9.74 14.56
C THR A 50 -14.00 10.91 14.99
N ASN A 51 -12.67 10.72 15.02
CA ASN A 51 -11.69 11.72 15.43
C ASN A 51 -10.53 11.81 14.43
N GLU A 52 -10.80 12.43 13.28
CA GLU A 52 -9.82 12.62 12.21
C GLU A 52 -8.61 13.46 12.64
N LYS A 53 -8.81 14.44 13.54
CA LYS A 53 -7.69 15.25 14.07
C LYS A 53 -6.66 14.40 14.78
N ARG A 54 -7.10 13.45 15.61
CA ARG A 54 -6.21 12.49 16.27
C ARG A 54 -5.51 11.58 15.25
N LEU A 55 -6.27 11.03 14.29
CA LEU A 55 -5.72 10.18 13.23
C LEU A 55 -4.56 10.88 12.49
N LEU A 56 -4.75 12.13 12.07
CA LEU A 56 -3.72 12.90 11.36
C LEU A 56 -2.50 13.20 12.25
N SER A 57 -2.73 13.53 13.53
CA SER A 57 -1.65 13.79 14.49
C SER A 57 -0.82 12.54 14.75
N ASP A 58 -1.46 11.40 15.02
CA ASP A 58 -0.78 10.14 15.30
C ASP A 58 -0.06 9.63 14.06
N PHE A 59 -0.67 9.74 12.87
CA PHE A 59 -0.03 9.43 11.59
C PHE A 59 1.25 10.24 11.39
N GLY A 60 1.18 11.57 11.58
CA GLY A 60 2.33 12.46 11.43
C GLY A 60 3.47 12.11 12.40
N ARG A 61 3.14 11.89 13.67
CA ARG A 61 4.10 11.48 14.70
C ARG A 61 4.78 10.15 14.35
N ILE A 62 4.00 9.11 14.07
CA ILE A 62 4.52 7.78 13.72
C ILE A 62 5.42 7.86 12.48
N CYS A 63 5.04 8.61 11.45
CA CYS A 63 5.88 8.77 10.26
C CYS A 63 7.20 9.49 10.56
N SER A 64 7.21 10.46 11.47
CA SER A 64 8.43 11.20 11.86
C SER A 64 9.39 10.39 12.71
N GLU A 65 8.87 9.50 13.56
CA GLU A 65 9.66 8.63 14.45
C GLU A 65 10.17 7.36 13.75
N SER A 66 9.61 7.02 12.59
CA SER A 66 9.91 5.75 11.93
C SER A 66 11.19 5.81 11.10
N PRO A 67 12.16 4.89 11.33
CA PRO A 67 13.37 4.82 10.54
C PRO A 67 13.09 4.36 9.11
N MET A 68 14.09 4.47 8.22
CA MET A 68 13.96 3.98 6.84
C MET A 68 13.59 2.49 6.81
N MET A 69 12.45 2.19 6.22
CA MET A 69 11.91 0.84 6.08
C MET A 69 12.34 0.23 4.74
N LYS A 70 12.61 -1.07 4.74
CA LYS A 70 12.99 -1.82 3.54
C LYS A 70 11.97 -2.91 3.28
N PHE A 71 11.69 -3.14 2.01
CA PHE A 71 10.83 -4.22 1.57
C PHE A 71 11.31 -4.74 0.21
N LYS A 72 10.95 -5.97 -0.11
CA LYS A 72 11.22 -6.58 -1.42
C LYS A 72 9.91 -7.10 -2.02
N GLY A 73 9.71 -6.89 -3.32
CA GLY A 73 8.72 -7.66 -4.06
C GLY A 73 9.25 -9.08 -4.27
N LYS A 74 8.41 -10.10 -4.08
CA LYS A 74 8.80 -11.50 -4.22
C LYS A 74 8.15 -12.15 -5.43
N GLU A 75 6.84 -12.33 -5.37
CA GLU A 75 6.08 -13.10 -6.36
C GLU A 75 4.71 -12.48 -6.59
N PHE A 76 4.06 -12.85 -7.68
CA PHE A 76 2.66 -12.48 -7.89
C PHE A 76 1.75 -13.42 -7.11
N GLY A 77 0.65 -12.88 -6.61
CA GLY A 77 -0.41 -13.63 -5.96
C GLY A 77 -1.78 -13.20 -6.46
N THR A 78 -2.77 -14.01 -6.11
CA THR A 78 -4.20 -13.75 -6.35
C THR A 78 -4.98 -13.96 -5.07
N PHE A 79 -6.12 -13.29 -4.93
CA PHE A 79 -7.08 -13.63 -3.88
C PHE A 79 -8.15 -14.54 -4.46
N ASP A 80 -8.48 -15.65 -3.79
CA ASP A 80 -9.50 -16.56 -4.30
C ASP A 80 -10.90 -15.93 -4.36
N SER A 81 -11.15 -14.96 -3.48
CA SER A 81 -12.44 -14.28 -3.34
C SER A 81 -12.68 -13.17 -4.35
N ASN A 82 -11.66 -12.71 -5.09
CA ASN A 82 -11.82 -11.61 -6.04
C ASN A 82 -10.82 -11.66 -7.19
N ARG A 83 -11.10 -10.94 -8.28
CA ARG A 83 -10.23 -10.91 -9.48
C ARG A 83 -9.09 -9.91 -9.35
N VAL A 84 -8.30 -10.00 -8.27
CA VAL A 84 -7.14 -9.13 -8.03
C VAL A 84 -5.86 -9.94 -8.15
N VAL A 85 -4.93 -9.42 -8.96
CA VAL A 85 -3.53 -9.83 -8.98
C VAL A 85 -2.74 -8.81 -8.19
N PHE A 86 -1.91 -9.27 -7.26
CA PHE A 86 -1.05 -8.43 -6.43
C PHE A 86 0.40 -8.93 -6.44
N VAL A 87 1.32 -8.11 -5.94
CA VAL A 87 2.71 -8.51 -5.71
C VAL A 87 2.90 -8.73 -4.21
N ASN A 88 3.34 -9.92 -3.83
CA ASN A 88 3.76 -10.23 -2.48
C ASN A 88 4.94 -9.35 -2.09
N ILE A 89 4.77 -8.61 -1.01
CA ILE A 89 5.81 -7.80 -0.40
C ILE A 89 6.36 -8.57 0.80
N LEU A 90 7.67 -8.72 0.85
CA LEU A 90 8.40 -9.18 2.03
C LEU A 90 8.87 -7.96 2.82
N PRO A 91 8.13 -7.55 3.87
CA PRO A 91 8.57 -6.51 4.79
C PRO A 91 9.71 -7.01 5.68
N ASN A 92 10.58 -6.10 6.10
CA ASN A 92 11.42 -6.35 7.27
C ASN A 92 10.63 -6.10 8.57
N GLU A 93 11.20 -6.47 9.71
CA GLU A 93 10.58 -6.29 11.03
C GLU A 93 10.12 -4.84 11.27
N ARG A 94 10.96 -3.85 10.94
CA ARG A 94 10.63 -2.42 11.06
C ARG A 94 9.40 -2.01 10.25
N PHE A 95 9.22 -2.56 9.05
CA PHE A 95 8.03 -2.30 8.24
C PHE A 95 6.79 -2.92 8.89
N ASN A 96 6.90 -4.10 9.50
CA ASN A 96 5.79 -4.72 10.23
C ASN A 96 5.42 -3.92 11.48
N GLU A 97 6.40 -3.51 12.29
CA GLU A 97 6.20 -2.65 13.45
C GLU A 97 5.53 -1.33 13.06
N PHE A 98 5.98 -0.72 11.96
CA PHE A 98 5.35 0.49 11.41
C PHE A 98 3.87 0.28 11.10
N ARG A 99 3.50 -0.82 10.43
CA ARG A 99 2.10 -1.14 10.15
C ARG A 99 1.29 -1.34 11.43
N VAL A 100 1.84 -2.04 12.41
CA VAL A 100 1.18 -2.25 13.70
C VAL A 100 0.96 -0.93 14.43
N ASN A 101 1.96 -0.04 14.43
CA ASN A 101 1.84 1.28 15.06
C ASN A 101 0.78 2.14 14.36
N LEU A 102 0.76 2.14 13.02
CA LEU A 102 -0.27 2.83 12.25
C LEU A 102 -1.68 2.26 12.51
N SER A 103 -1.81 0.96 12.76
CA SER A 103 -3.12 0.34 13.01
C SER A 103 -3.75 0.74 14.35
N LYS A 104 -2.98 1.39 15.24
CA LYS A 104 -3.42 1.87 16.56
C LYS A 104 -3.83 3.35 16.56
N THR A 105 -3.83 4.00 15.39
CA THR A 105 -4.19 5.42 15.23
C THR A 105 -5.69 5.66 15.23
#